data_AF-A0AAJ1QZ84-F1
#
_entry.id   AF-A0AAJ1QZ84-F1
#
_cell.length_a   1.000
_cell.length_b   1.000
_cell.length_c   1.000
_cell.angle_alpha   90.00
_cell.angle_beta   90.00
_cell.angle_gamma   90.00
#
_symmetry.space_group_name_H-M   'P 1'
#
loop_
_entity.id
_entity.type
_entity.pdbx_description
1 polymer ?
#
loop_
_entity_poly.entity_id
_entity_poly.type
_entity_poly.pdbx_seq_one_letter_code
_entity_poly.pdbx_strand_id
1 'polypeptide(L)' 'MNLFKKTYWLIYPILIVVFMFIFDQLYTMDNFLLKGGICAVLAFIISPRKKIILTQTGKKKQITWMFLKDPIVLEQ' A
#
# COMPACT_ATOMS: atom_id res chain seq x y z
N MET A 1 10.96 -13.17 -5.94
CA MET A 1 10.21 -12.50 -4.84
C MET A 1 11.05 -11.59 -3.92
N ASN A 2 12.38 -11.51 -4.03
CA ASN A 2 13.17 -10.57 -3.19
C ASN A 2 12.97 -9.08 -3.54
N LEU A 3 12.71 -8.76 -4.81
CA LEU A 3 12.48 -7.38 -5.23
C LEU A 3 11.25 -6.80 -4.52
N PHE A 4 10.11 -7.51 -4.56
CA PHE A 4 8.88 -7.08 -3.88
C PHE A 4 9.08 -6.86 -2.37
N LYS A 5 9.83 -7.74 -1.70
CA LYS A 5 10.18 -7.58 -0.27
C LYS A 5 11.03 -6.33 0.01
N LYS A 6 11.68 -5.72 -0.99
CA LYS A 6 12.42 -4.45 -0.84
C LYS A 6 11.61 -3.25 -1.32
N THR A 7 10.83 -3.39 -2.40
CA THR A 7 10.13 -2.27 -3.04
C THR A 7 8.66 -2.10 -2.62
N TYR A 8 8.07 -2.99 -1.82
CA TYR A 8 6.65 -2.86 -1.41
C TYR A 8 6.34 -1.52 -0.71
N TRP A 9 7.32 -0.89 -0.04
CA TRP A 9 7.12 0.40 0.61
C TRP A 9 6.90 1.53 -0.41
N LEU A 10 7.48 1.41 -1.61
CA LEU A 10 7.34 2.39 -2.69
C LEU A 10 5.95 2.32 -3.35
N ILE A 11 5.22 1.22 -3.17
CA ILE A 11 3.87 1.05 -3.72
C ILE A 11 2.91 2.11 -3.15
N TYR A 12 3.08 2.49 -1.88
CA TYR A 12 2.25 3.53 -1.26
C TYR A 12 2.38 4.91 -1.93
N PRO A 13 3.57 5.54 -2.03
CA PRO A 13 3.70 6.82 -2.72
C PRO A 13 3.34 6.75 -4.21
N ILE A 14 3.61 5.62 -4.88
CA ILE A 14 3.19 5.41 -6.28
C ILE A 14 1.65 5.44 -6.38
N LEU A 15 0.94 4.76 -5.49
CA LEU A 15 -0.53 4.77 -5.45
C LEU A 15 -1.08 6.19 -5.23
N ILE A 16 -0.45 7.01 -4.40
CA ILE A 16 -0.87 8.40 -4.19
C ILE A 16 -0.78 9.19 -5.50
N VAL A 17 0.35 9.10 -6.21
CA VAL A 17 0.56 9.81 -7.48
C VAL A 17 -0.44 9.33 -8.54
N VAL A 18 -0.65 8.01 -8.64
CA VAL A 18 -1.63 7.43 -9.56
C VAL A 18 -3.04 7.93 -9.24
N PHE A 19 -3.44 7.94 -7.96
CA PHE A 19 -4.76 8.45 -7.58
C PHE A 19 -4.90 9.95 -7.81
N MET A 20 -3.87 10.75 -7.53
CA MET A 20 -3.88 12.18 -7.87
C MET A 20 -4.07 12.40 -9.37
N PHE A 21 -3.34 11.65 -10.21
CA PHE A 21 -3.46 11.74 -11.66
C PHE A 21 -4.87 11.36 -12.14
N ILE A 22 -5.43 10.27 -11.63
CA ILE A 22 -6.82 9.86 -11.93
C ILE A 22 -7.81 10.93 -11.45
N PHE A 23 -7.62 11.47 -10.24
CA PHE A 23 -8.49 12.50 -9.70
C PHE A 23 -8.49 13.76 -10.58
N ASP A 24 -7.32 14.19 -11.09
CA ASP A 24 -7.21 15.34 -11.98
C ASP A 24 -7.91 15.14 -13.33
N GLN A 25 -8.03 13.89 -13.80
CA GLN A 25 -8.78 13.57 -15.02
C GLN A 25 -10.30 13.55 -14.78
N LEU A 26 -10.74 13.17 -13.58
CA LEU A 26 -12.17 12.99 -13.26
C LEU A 26 -12.81 14.22 -12.61
N TYR A 27 -12.04 14.99 -11.84
CA TYR A 27 -12.51 16.09 -11.01
C TYR A 27 -11.51 17.24 -11.01
N THR A 28 -11.96 18.43 -11.37
CA THR A 28 -11.25 19.68 -11.13
C THR A 28 -11.48 20.12 -9.68
N MET A 29 -10.67 19.61 -8.76
CA MET A 29 -10.60 20.11 -7.38
C MET A 29 -9.45 21.10 -7.22
N ASP A 30 -9.76 22.34 -6.89
CA ASP A 30 -8.76 23.40 -6.68
C ASP A 30 -7.97 23.24 -5.37
N ASN A 31 -8.55 22.56 -4.37
CA ASN A 31 -7.91 22.38 -3.07
C ASN A 31 -6.94 21.20 -3.09
N PHE A 32 -5.67 21.50 -3.35
CA PHE A 32 -4.58 20.51 -3.38
C PHE A 32 -4.47 19.71 -2.08
N LEU A 33 -4.66 20.35 -0.92
CA LEU A 33 -4.52 19.69 0.37
C LEU A 33 -5.63 18.66 0.60
N LEU A 34 -6.86 19.02 0.22
CA LEU A 34 -8.03 18.16 0.36
C LEU A 34 -7.96 16.98 -0.63
N LYS A 35 -7.58 17.26 -1.89
CA LYS A 35 -7.31 16.23 -2.91
C LYS A 35 -6.23 15.26 -2.43
N GLY A 36 -5.11 15.79 -1.96
CA GLY A 36 -3.99 14.98 -1.48
C GLY A 36 -4.34 14.14 -0.26
N GLY A 37 -5.12 14.70 0.68
CA GLY A 37 -5.64 13.96 1.83
C GLY A 37 -6.52 12.77 1.43
N ILE A 38 -7.48 12.99 0.53
CA ILE A 38 -8.37 11.92 0.03
C ILE A 38 -7.55 10.83 -0.68
N CYS A 39 -6.65 11.23 -1.60
CA CYS A 39 -5.81 10.29 -2.34
C CYS A 39 -4.89 9.48 -1.42
N ALA A 40 -4.34 10.11 -0.37
CA ALA A 40 -3.51 9.43 0.62
C ALA A 40 -4.31 8.39 1.43
N VAL A 41 -5.54 8.72 1.84
CA VAL A 41 -6.41 7.78 2.55
C VAL A 41 -6.77 6.58 1.66
N LEU A 42 -7.13 6.83 0.39
CA LEU A 42 -7.40 5.75 -0.57
C LEU A 42 -6.16 4.88 -0.82
N ALA A 43 -5.00 5.49 -1.03
CA ALA A 43 -3.73 4.79 -1.18
C ALA A 43 -3.40 3.96 0.05
N PHE A 44 -3.67 4.46 1.25
CA PHE A 44 -3.39 3.76 2.50
C PHE A 44 -4.23 2.49 2.62
N ILE A 45 -5.53 2.58 2.29
CA ILE A 45 -6.44 1.43 2.33
C ILE A 45 -5.98 0.33 1.37
N ILE A 46 -5.58 0.71 0.16
CA ILE A 46 -5.24 -0.21 -0.94
C ILE A 46 -3.78 -0.70 -0.87
N SER A 47 -2.89 0.03 -0.21
CA SER A 47 -1.46 -0.31 -0.12
C SER A 47 -1.19 -1.66 0.59
N PRO A 48 -0.08 -2.34 0.25
CA PRO A 48 0.34 -3.55 0.95
C PRO A 48 0.71 -3.23 2.42
N ARG A 49 0.17 -4.02 3.36
CA ARG A 49 0.40 -3.82 4.80
C ARG A 49 1.28 -4.92 5.37
N LYS A 50 2.12 -4.53 6.34
CA LYS A 50 2.84 -5.48 7.17
C LYS A 50 1.95 -5.95 8.30
N LYS A 51 1.83 -7.26 8.48
CA LYS A 51 1.14 -7.88 9.61
C LYS A 51 2.10 -8.80 10.34
N ILE A 52 2.08 -8.76 11.67
CA ILE A 52 2.79 -9.73 12.52
C ILE A 52 1.78 -10.79 12.90
N ILE A 53 2.09 -12.05 12.60
CA ILE A 53 1.28 -13.20 13.03
C ILE A 53 2.05 -14.05 14.02
N LEU A 54 1.33 -14.55 15.02
CA LEU A 54 1.84 -15.55 15.95
C LEU A 54 1.56 -16.92 15.35
N THR A 55 2.64 -17.65 15.05
CA THR A 55 2.59 -19.05 14.63
C THR A 55 3.03 -19.94 15.78
N GLN A 56 2.74 -21.24 15.72
CA GLN A 56 3.18 -22.21 16.75
C GLN A 56 4.71 -22.21 16.95
N THR A 57 5.47 -21.82 15.90
CA THR A 57 6.93 -21.70 15.89
C THR A 57 7.45 -20.30 16.23
N GLY A 58 6.58 -19.33 16.55
CA GLY A 58 6.97 -17.97 16.92
C GLY A 58 6.33 -16.85 16.08
N LYS A 59 6.79 -15.60 16.29
CA LYS A 59 6.30 -14.42 15.58
C LYS A 59 6.88 -14.36 14.17
N LYS A 60 6.02 -14.39 13.14
CA LYS A 60 6.42 -14.19 11.74
C LYS A 60 5.87 -12.86 11.21
N LYS A 61 6.71 -12.11 10.50
CA LYS A 61 6.29 -10.92 9.76
C LYS A 61 5.81 -11.35 8.37
N GLN A 62 4.67 -10.86 7.95
CA GLN A 62 4.14 -11.12 6.61
C GLN A 62 3.65 -9.82 5.97
N ILE A 63 3.75 -9.75 4.65
CA ILE A 63 3.13 -8.70 3.84
C ILE A 63 1.81 -9.27 3.32
N THR A 64 0.72 -8.57 3.63
CA THR A 64 -0.63 -8.85 3.12
C THR A 64 -1.04 -7.73 2.19
N TRP A 65 -1.64 -8.06 1.05
CA TRP A 65 -2.14 -7.08 0.10
C TRP A 65 -3.43 -7.58 -0.54
N MET A 66 -4.36 -6.68 -0.86
CA MET A 66 -5.65 -7.05 -1.44
C MET A 66 -5.51 -7.77 -2.79
N PHE A 67 -4.46 -7.47 -3.55
CA PHE A 67 -4.18 -8.10 -4.84
C PHE A 67 -3.25 -9.32 -4.73
N LEU A 68 -2.72 -9.63 -3.55
CA LEU A 68 -1.93 -10.83 -3.31
C LEU A 68 -2.84 -11.96 -2.83
N LYS A 69 -2.90 -13.05 -3.60
CA LYS A 69 -3.64 -14.26 -3.23
C LYS A 69 -3.12 -14.89 -1.93
N ASP A 70 -1.80 -14.97 -1.81
CA ASP A 70 -1.12 -15.52 -0.65
C ASP A 70 -0.23 -14.48 0.04
N PRO A 71 -0.21 -14.43 1.39
CA PRO A 71 0.65 -13.51 2.11
C PRO A 71 2.12 -13.85 1.93
N ILE A 72 2.97 -12.83 1.75
CA ILE A 72 4.41 -13.04 1.58
C ILE A 72 5.09 -12.99 2.94
N VAL A 73 5.63 -14.13 3.38
CA VAL A 73 6.38 -14.21 4.63
C VAL A 73 7.73 -13.51 4.46
N LEU A 74 7.97 -12.54 5.32
CA LEU A 74 9.27 -11.93 5.55
C LEU A 74 9.96 -12.80 6.60
N GLU A 75 10.58 -13.90 6.16
CA GLU A 75 11.50 -14.68 7.01
C GLU A 75 12.54 -13.73 7.61
N GLN A 76 12.71 -13.83 8.93
CA GLN A 76 13.81 -13.22 9.65
C GLN A 76 14.95 -14.22 9.71
#